data_AF-A0A428PXC8-F1
#
_entry.id   AF-A0A428PXC8-F1
#
_cell.length_a   1.000
_cell.length_b   1.000
_cell.length_c   1.000
_cell.angle_alpha   90.00
_cell.angle_beta   90.00
_cell.angle_gamma   90.00
#
_symmetry.space_group_name_H-M   'P 1'
#
loop_
_entity.id
_entity.type
_entity.pdbx_description
1 polymer ?
#
loop_
_entity_poly.entity_id
_entity_poly.type
_entity_poly.pdbx_seq_one_letter_code
_entity_poly.pdbx_strand_id
1 'polypeptide(L)'
;MSLDRNKRVLRNLRVFKSGEVHRRALYEELLDDASALKRDLLKFRIPFVGLIEDVGDPCTPPDHFLAIARCYRLATLLELYRGFPELAKSQTVVEQAVEMPESDDKTYLILGLAFGVLGILESTPINSGTVSIQLLPLLIAGSALGVAPDQSHNTDAGKISLRQTVMIWRGFVRQRILYLCVAIGLRPVNHAALILEEVWSRMDMETGDSDDNDGSLANKVHWMDVMSEKRLETMFG
;
A
#
# COMPACT_ATOMS: atom_id res chain seq x y z
N MET A 1 13.28 -4.98 -10.45
CA MET A 1 13.15 -5.79 -9.19
C MET A 1 11.73 -6.30 -8.77
N SER A 2 10.58 -5.77 -9.25
CA SER A 2 9.23 -6.31 -8.89
C SER A 2 8.99 -7.75 -9.34
N LEU A 3 9.65 -8.15 -10.44
CA LEU A 3 9.71 -9.54 -10.88
C LEU A 3 10.22 -10.46 -9.77
N ASP A 4 11.16 -10.05 -8.93
CA ASP A 4 11.74 -10.96 -7.92
C ASP A 4 10.80 -11.22 -6.75
N ARG A 5 9.94 -10.27 -6.38
CA ARG A 5 8.85 -10.50 -5.41
C ARG A 5 7.82 -11.46 -5.95
N ASN A 6 7.31 -11.19 -7.15
CA ASN A 6 6.35 -12.08 -7.79
C ASN A 6 6.97 -13.47 -8.01
N LYS A 7 8.24 -13.56 -8.42
CA LYS A 7 8.99 -14.81 -8.48
C LYS A 7 9.12 -15.50 -7.11
N ARG A 8 9.33 -14.77 -6.02
CA ARG A 8 9.48 -15.32 -4.65
C ARG A 8 8.14 -15.85 -4.11
N VAL A 9 7.06 -15.11 -4.33
CA VAL A 9 5.68 -15.55 -4.02
C VAL A 9 5.30 -16.77 -4.86
N LEU A 10 5.58 -16.74 -6.17
CA LEU A 10 5.37 -17.88 -7.07
C LEU A 10 6.23 -19.10 -6.71
N ARG A 11 7.45 -18.89 -6.20
CA ARG A 11 8.33 -19.95 -5.68
C ARG A 11 7.74 -20.60 -4.43
N ASN A 12 7.02 -19.85 -3.61
CA ASN A 12 6.41 -20.35 -2.37
C ASN A 12 5.03 -20.99 -2.60
N LEU A 13 4.30 -20.57 -3.65
CA LEU A 13 2.94 -21.06 -3.92
C LEU A 13 2.86 -22.49 -4.45
N ARG A 14 3.95 -23.10 -4.97
CA ARG A 14 3.95 -24.52 -5.37
C ARG A 14 5.30 -25.21 -5.19
N VAL A 15 5.26 -26.36 -4.50
CA VAL A 15 6.31 -27.39 -4.30
C VAL A 15 6.85 -28.01 -5.62
N PHE A 16 6.53 -27.46 -6.80
CA PHE A 16 6.92 -28.07 -8.06
C PHE A 16 8.17 -27.44 -8.66
N LYS A 17 9.20 -28.29 -8.82
CA LYS A 17 10.32 -28.10 -9.75
C LYS A 17 9.77 -27.72 -11.13
N SER A 18 9.66 -26.44 -11.46
CA SER A 18 9.25 -25.99 -12.80
C SER A 18 10.14 -24.87 -13.28
N GLY A 19 10.58 -24.97 -14.54
CA GLY A 19 11.57 -24.08 -15.14
C GLY A 19 11.08 -22.64 -15.35
N GLU A 20 11.99 -21.76 -15.74
CA GLU A 20 11.74 -20.31 -15.91
C GLU A 20 10.57 -19.97 -16.85
N VAL A 21 10.26 -20.84 -17.79
CA VAL A 21 9.16 -20.68 -18.76
C VAL A 21 7.80 -20.73 -18.07
N HIS A 22 7.59 -21.71 -17.18
CA HIS A 22 6.32 -21.84 -16.46
C HIS A 22 6.10 -20.67 -15.49
N ARG A 23 7.18 -20.20 -14.85
CA ARG A 23 7.14 -19.04 -13.97
C ARG A 23 6.79 -17.75 -14.72
N ARG A 24 7.23 -17.61 -15.98
CA ARG A 24 6.83 -16.49 -16.85
C ARG A 24 5.36 -16.57 -17.24
N ALA A 25 4.90 -17.72 -17.72
CA ALA A 25 3.50 -17.93 -18.08
C ALA A 25 2.55 -17.65 -16.89
N LEU A 26 2.92 -18.11 -15.68
CA LEU A 26 2.13 -17.85 -14.47
C LEU A 26 2.12 -16.37 -14.08
N TYR A 27 3.23 -15.66 -14.29
CA TYR A 27 3.28 -14.21 -14.04
C TYR A 27 2.41 -13.43 -15.03
N GLU A 28 2.42 -13.84 -16.31
CA GLU A 28 1.56 -13.26 -17.35
C GLU A 28 0.07 -13.44 -17.01
N GLU A 29 -0.34 -14.64 -16.57
CA GLU A 29 -1.71 -14.91 -16.10
C GLU A 29 -2.10 -14.01 -14.92
N LEU A 30 -1.24 -13.88 -13.92
CA LEU A 30 -1.48 -12.98 -12.78
C LEU A 30 -1.55 -11.51 -13.18
N LEU A 31 -0.77 -11.08 -14.18
CA LEU A 31 -0.79 -9.72 -14.68
C LEU A 31 -2.09 -9.43 -15.45
N ASP A 32 -2.61 -10.40 -16.19
CA ASP A 32 -3.91 -10.30 -16.87
C ASP A 32 -5.06 -10.19 -15.84
N ASP A 33 -5.04 -11.01 -14.80
CA ASP A 33 -6.00 -10.95 -13.69
C ASP A 33 -5.93 -9.60 -12.96
N ALA A 34 -4.72 -9.13 -12.65
CA ALA A 34 -4.50 -7.84 -12.01
C ALA A 34 -4.99 -6.67 -12.89
N SER A 35 -4.81 -6.77 -14.21
CA SER A 35 -5.31 -5.80 -15.19
C SER A 35 -6.84 -5.80 -15.26
N ALA A 36 -7.47 -6.97 -15.21
CA ALA A 36 -8.92 -7.10 -15.17
C ALA A 36 -9.49 -6.49 -13.87
N LEU A 37 -8.91 -6.84 -12.72
CA LEU A 37 -9.31 -6.30 -11.42
C LEU A 37 -9.17 -4.78 -11.37
N LYS A 38 -8.06 -4.21 -11.87
CA LYS A 38 -7.88 -2.76 -11.99
C LYS A 38 -9.04 -2.14 -12.78
N ARG A 39 -9.38 -2.72 -13.94
CA ARG A 39 -10.44 -2.20 -14.81
C ARG A 39 -11.80 -2.18 -14.12
N ASP A 40 -12.12 -3.25 -13.39
CA ASP A 40 -13.38 -3.38 -12.67
C ASP A 40 -13.44 -2.41 -11.48
N LEU A 41 -12.32 -2.23 -10.76
CA LEU A 41 -12.19 -1.30 -9.66
C LEU A 41 -12.30 0.18 -10.09
N LEU A 42 -11.87 0.50 -11.31
CA LEU A 42 -12.05 1.83 -11.90
C LEU A 42 -13.52 2.09 -12.29
N LYS A 43 -14.24 1.05 -12.74
CA LYS A 43 -15.68 1.13 -13.04
C LYS A 43 -16.56 1.11 -11.78
N PHE A 44 -16.07 0.51 -10.70
CA PHE A 44 -16.81 0.40 -9.44
C PHE A 44 -17.22 1.78 -8.91
N ARG A 45 -18.52 1.93 -8.65
CA ARG A 45 -19.12 3.12 -8.04
C ARG A 45 -19.61 2.76 -6.66
N ILE A 46 -19.13 3.53 -5.68
CA ILE A 46 -19.61 3.44 -4.31
C ILE A 46 -21.05 3.96 -4.29
N PRO A 47 -21.98 3.26 -3.61
CA PRO A 47 -23.38 3.65 -3.57
C PRO A 47 -23.57 5.02 -2.91
N PHE A 48 -24.71 5.64 -3.18
CA PHE A 48 -25.13 6.85 -2.49
C PHE A 48 -25.53 6.55 -1.04
N VAL A 49 -25.26 7.46 -0.10
CA VAL A 49 -25.54 7.24 1.35
C VAL A 49 -26.99 6.88 1.62
N GLY A 50 -27.95 7.49 0.92
CA GLY A 50 -29.37 7.19 1.06
C GLY A 50 -29.79 5.80 0.57
N LEU A 51 -28.89 5.01 -0.02
CA LEU A 51 -29.12 3.62 -0.37
C LEU A 51 -28.56 2.64 0.68
N ILE A 52 -27.84 3.14 1.70
CA ILE A 52 -27.36 2.33 2.80
C ILE A 52 -28.38 2.42 3.93
N GLU A 53 -28.81 1.26 4.39
CA GLU A 53 -29.70 1.14 5.54
C GLU A 53 -29.00 1.68 6.80
N ASP A 54 -29.65 2.63 7.48
CA ASP A 54 -29.20 3.09 8.78
C ASP A 54 -29.66 2.12 9.86
N VAL A 55 -28.70 1.39 10.41
CA VAL A 55 -28.93 0.38 11.47
C VAL A 55 -29.15 1.02 12.86
N GLY A 56 -29.09 2.35 12.97
CA GLY A 56 -29.35 3.08 14.21
C GLY A 56 -28.17 3.10 15.19
N ASP A 57 -26.98 2.68 14.77
CA ASP A 57 -25.75 2.80 15.57
C ASP A 57 -25.18 4.23 15.42
N PRO A 58 -25.26 5.08 16.46
CA PRO A 58 -24.75 6.45 16.37
C PRO A 58 -23.22 6.51 16.23
N CYS A 59 -22.50 5.44 16.58
CA CYS A 59 -21.06 5.35 16.40
C CYS A 59 -20.68 4.91 14.98
N THR A 60 -21.60 4.34 14.20
CA THR A 60 -21.31 3.83 12.85
C THR A 60 -22.40 4.23 11.85
N PRO A 61 -22.60 5.53 11.61
CA PRO A 61 -23.51 5.99 10.57
C PRO A 61 -23.11 5.45 9.19
N PRO A 62 -24.06 5.35 8.24
CA PRO A 62 -23.82 4.89 6.87
C PRO A 62 -22.60 5.51 6.17
N ASP A 63 -22.33 6.80 6.40
CA ASP A 63 -21.19 7.51 5.83
C ASP A 63 -19.83 6.92 6.24
N HIS A 64 -19.71 6.32 7.43
CA HIS A 64 -18.48 5.65 7.85
C HIS A 64 -18.22 4.41 6.99
N PHE A 65 -19.25 3.66 6.58
CA PHE A 65 -19.08 2.53 5.67
C PHE A 65 -18.68 3.00 4.26
N LEU A 66 -19.23 4.11 3.79
CA LEU A 66 -18.81 4.72 2.52
C LEU A 66 -17.35 5.16 2.56
N ALA A 67 -16.91 5.77 3.66
CA ALA A 67 -15.53 6.15 3.88
C ALA A 67 -14.62 4.91 3.80
N ILE A 68 -14.96 3.83 4.50
CA ILE A 68 -14.17 2.60 4.46
C ILE A 68 -14.19 1.94 3.08
N ALA A 69 -15.32 1.93 2.37
CA ALA A 69 -15.36 1.43 0.99
C ALA A 69 -14.40 2.20 0.07
N ARG A 70 -14.28 3.53 0.25
CA ARG A 70 -13.27 4.35 -0.45
C ARG A 70 -11.86 3.95 -0.04
N CYS A 71 -11.59 3.73 1.25
CA CYS A 71 -10.29 3.26 1.74
C CYS A 71 -9.88 1.95 1.06
N TYR A 72 -10.75 0.94 1.06
CA TYR A 72 -10.44 -0.35 0.45
C TYR A 72 -10.22 -0.25 -1.06
N ARG A 73 -10.97 0.59 -1.76
CA ARG A 73 -10.75 0.86 -3.18
C ARG A 73 -9.35 1.43 -3.44
N LEU A 74 -8.94 2.45 -2.68
CA LEU A 74 -7.63 3.07 -2.81
C LEU A 74 -6.50 2.14 -2.38
N ALA A 75 -6.67 1.39 -1.28
CA ALA A 75 -5.71 0.41 -0.80
C ALA A 75 -5.50 -0.73 -1.81
N THR A 76 -6.57 -1.19 -2.47
CA THR A 76 -6.47 -2.21 -3.52
C THR A 76 -5.69 -1.69 -4.74
N LEU A 77 -5.95 -0.45 -5.18
CA LEU A 77 -5.16 0.17 -6.25
C LEU A 77 -3.68 0.28 -5.85
N LEU A 78 -3.41 0.69 -4.61
CA LEU A 78 -2.05 0.81 -4.09
C LEU A 78 -1.32 -0.53 -4.14
N GLU A 79 -1.93 -1.61 -3.63
CA GLU A 79 -1.36 -2.96 -3.67
C GLU A 79 -1.14 -3.45 -5.10
N LEU A 80 -2.10 -3.20 -6.01
CA LEU A 80 -1.95 -3.53 -7.43
C LEU A 80 -0.76 -2.84 -8.06
N TYR A 81 -0.57 -1.53 -7.84
CA TYR A 81 0.58 -0.80 -8.41
C TYR A 81 1.92 -1.16 -7.77
N ARG A 82 1.92 -1.59 -6.51
CA ARG A 82 3.13 -2.13 -5.84
C ARG A 82 3.46 -3.54 -6.31
N GLY A 83 2.45 -4.36 -6.61
CA GLY A 83 2.64 -5.74 -7.07
C GLY A 83 2.93 -5.86 -8.56
N PHE A 84 2.29 -5.03 -9.37
CA PHE A 84 2.37 -5.05 -10.83
C PHE A 84 2.66 -3.62 -11.34
N PRO A 85 3.93 -3.16 -11.27
CA PRO A 85 4.36 -1.85 -11.76
C PRO A 85 3.92 -1.53 -13.20
N GLU A 86 3.82 -2.56 -14.02
CA GLU A 86 3.46 -2.51 -15.44
C GLU A 86 2.06 -1.92 -15.64
N LEU A 87 1.19 -2.04 -14.64
CA LEU A 87 -0.15 -1.45 -14.64
C LEU A 87 -0.13 0.08 -14.58
N ALA A 88 0.95 0.71 -14.10
CA ALA A 88 1.07 2.17 -14.11
C ALA A 88 1.45 2.67 -15.52
N LYS A 89 2.27 1.91 -16.25
CA LYS A 89 2.74 2.26 -17.59
C LYS A 89 1.66 2.17 -18.67
N SER A 90 0.65 1.32 -18.48
CA SER A 90 -0.41 1.12 -19.46
C SER A 90 -1.37 2.32 -19.61
N GLN A 91 -1.24 3.35 -18.76
CA GLN A 91 -1.96 4.62 -18.90
C GLN A 91 -1.27 5.63 -19.85
N THR A 92 0.02 5.46 -20.15
CA THR A 92 0.82 6.49 -20.85
C THR A 92 0.93 6.31 -22.37
N VAL A 93 0.21 5.37 -22.99
CA VAL A 93 0.22 5.18 -24.46
C VAL A 93 -0.48 6.35 -25.20
N VAL A 94 -1.06 7.32 -24.49
CA VAL A 94 -1.71 8.50 -25.08
C VAL A 94 -0.86 9.79 -24.98
N GLU A 95 0.27 9.82 -24.27
CA GLU A 95 1.06 11.07 -24.15
C GLU A 95 2.43 10.95 -24.82
N GLN A 96 2.53 11.63 -25.96
CA GLN A 96 3.75 11.84 -26.72
C GLN A 96 4.80 12.62 -25.91
N ALA A 97 6.03 12.12 -25.96
CA ALA A 97 7.28 12.86 -26.07
C ALA A 97 7.58 13.97 -25.03
N VAL A 98 7.94 13.60 -23.81
CA VAL A 98 9.03 14.25 -23.05
C VAL A 98 9.68 13.21 -22.13
N GLU A 99 10.98 12.96 -22.29
CA GLU A 99 11.78 12.16 -21.37
C GLU A 99 11.92 12.89 -20.02
N MET A 100 10.97 12.66 -19.11
CA MET A 100 11.12 12.93 -17.67
C MET A 100 11.49 11.63 -16.95
N PRO A 101 12.22 11.67 -15.81
CA PRO A 101 12.62 10.46 -15.11
C PRO A 101 11.37 9.73 -14.56
N GLU A 102 10.99 8.64 -15.23
CA GLU A 102 9.79 7.80 -15.00
C GLU A 102 9.65 7.27 -13.55
N SER A 103 10.72 7.33 -12.76
CA SER A 103 10.82 6.83 -11.37
C SER A 103 10.04 7.69 -10.36
N ASP A 104 10.03 9.01 -10.55
CA ASP A 104 9.41 9.93 -9.58
C ASP A 104 7.89 9.83 -9.62
N ASP A 105 7.29 9.76 -10.81
CA ASP A 105 5.83 9.72 -11.01
C ASP A 105 5.16 8.54 -10.30
N LYS A 106 5.77 7.35 -10.35
CA LYS A 106 5.26 6.18 -9.63
C LYS A 106 5.31 6.36 -8.11
N THR A 107 6.36 6.98 -7.58
CA THR A 107 6.52 7.21 -6.15
C THR A 107 5.44 8.16 -5.64
N TYR A 108 5.18 9.25 -6.38
CA TYR A 108 4.09 10.18 -6.07
C TYR A 108 2.72 9.52 -6.19
N LEU A 109 2.49 8.64 -7.18
CA LEU A 109 1.24 7.88 -7.29
C LEU A 109 0.98 6.99 -6.07
N ILE A 110 1.98 6.22 -5.64
CA ILE A 110 1.87 5.34 -4.47
C ILE A 110 1.64 6.15 -3.19
N LEU A 111 2.42 7.21 -2.98
CA LEU A 111 2.26 8.09 -1.81
C LEU A 111 0.91 8.83 -1.83
N GLY A 112 0.44 9.27 -3.00
CA GLY A 112 -0.86 9.92 -3.17
C GLY A 112 -2.01 8.98 -2.81
N LEU A 113 -1.96 7.71 -3.23
CA LEU A 113 -2.94 6.70 -2.82
C LEU A 113 -2.88 6.43 -1.32
N ALA A 114 -1.67 6.33 -0.75
CA ALA A 114 -1.49 6.12 0.68
C ALA A 114 -2.06 7.29 1.50
N PHE A 115 -1.73 8.53 1.15
CA PHE A 115 -2.28 9.72 1.79
C PHE A 115 -3.80 9.80 1.63
N GLY A 116 -4.34 9.41 0.47
CA GLY A 116 -5.79 9.33 0.26
C GLY A 116 -6.46 8.35 1.23
N VAL A 117 -5.90 7.15 1.41
CA VAL A 117 -6.40 6.18 2.41
C VAL A 117 -6.31 6.76 3.82
N LEU A 118 -5.16 7.32 4.20
CA LEU A 118 -4.94 7.81 5.55
C LEU A 118 -5.79 9.05 5.89
N GLY A 119 -6.02 9.96 4.95
CA GLY A 119 -6.91 11.11 5.13
C GLY A 119 -8.37 10.72 5.36
N ILE A 120 -8.85 9.67 4.68
CA ILE A 120 -10.19 9.14 4.93
C ILE A 120 -10.27 8.49 6.33
N LEU A 121 -9.22 7.77 6.75
CA LEU A 121 -9.17 7.15 8.07
C LEU A 121 -9.04 8.19 9.20
N GLU A 122 -8.32 9.28 8.96
CA GLU A 122 -8.18 10.40 9.90
C GLU A 122 -9.51 11.13 10.10
N SER A 123 -10.23 11.41 9.00
CA SER A 123 -11.56 12.02 9.07
C SER A 123 -12.64 11.12 9.68
N THR A 124 -12.40 9.81 9.75
CA THR A 124 -13.32 8.87 10.40
C THR A 124 -13.10 8.86 11.92
N PRO A 125 -14.14 9.15 12.74
CA PRO A 125 -14.03 9.17 14.19
C PRO A 125 -13.37 7.90 14.76
N ILE A 126 -12.50 8.09 15.75
CA ILE A 126 -11.71 6.99 16.33
C ILE A 126 -12.59 5.94 17.03
N ASN A 127 -13.73 6.37 17.57
CA ASN A 127 -14.75 5.53 18.19
C ASN A 127 -15.75 4.93 17.19
N SER A 128 -15.52 5.07 15.88
CA SER A 128 -16.38 4.45 14.86
C SER A 128 -16.34 2.93 14.97
N GLY A 129 -17.49 2.26 14.87
CA GLY A 129 -17.54 0.78 14.85
C GLY A 129 -16.84 0.16 13.64
N THR A 130 -16.54 0.96 12.60
CA THR A 130 -15.67 0.53 11.50
C THR A 130 -14.23 0.25 11.91
N VAL A 131 -13.82 0.58 13.13
CA VAL A 131 -12.49 0.29 13.70
C VAL A 131 -12.05 -1.16 13.46
N SER A 132 -12.99 -2.12 13.55
CA SER A 132 -12.75 -3.55 13.34
C SER A 132 -12.23 -3.91 11.95
N ILE A 133 -12.49 -3.07 10.94
CA ILE A 133 -12.11 -3.28 9.53
C ILE A 133 -11.11 -2.24 9.01
N GLN A 134 -10.55 -1.39 9.87
CA GLN A 134 -9.57 -0.35 9.48
C GLN A 134 -8.12 -0.85 9.40
N LEU A 135 -7.81 -1.98 10.06
CA LEU A 135 -6.44 -2.44 10.22
C LEU A 135 -5.72 -2.70 8.89
N LEU A 136 -6.36 -3.40 7.95
CA LEU A 136 -5.74 -3.77 6.69
C LEU A 136 -5.45 -2.53 5.81
N PRO A 137 -6.39 -1.57 5.61
CA PRO A 137 -6.09 -0.30 4.94
C PRO A 137 -4.96 0.50 5.61
N LEU A 138 -4.90 0.53 6.95
CA LEU A 138 -3.81 1.19 7.69
C LEU A 138 -2.46 0.52 7.43
N LEU A 139 -2.41 -0.81 7.45
CA LEU A 139 -1.21 -1.58 7.20
C LEU A 139 -0.70 -1.36 5.76
N ILE A 140 -1.60 -1.45 4.78
CA ILE A 140 -1.31 -1.24 3.37
C ILE A 140 -0.76 0.18 3.14
N ALA A 141 -1.52 1.21 3.53
CA ALA A 141 -1.12 2.60 3.31
C ALA A 141 0.11 3.00 4.14
N GLY A 142 0.17 2.58 5.41
CA GLY A 142 1.30 2.84 6.30
C GLY A 142 2.60 2.22 5.79
N SER A 143 2.55 1.03 5.20
CA SER A 143 3.72 0.35 4.64
C SER A 143 4.25 0.99 3.35
N ALA A 144 3.48 1.88 2.73
CA ALA A 144 3.89 2.65 1.56
C ALA A 144 4.58 3.98 1.90
N LEU A 145 4.62 4.35 3.20
CA LEU A 145 5.23 5.59 3.70
C LEU A 145 6.76 5.49 3.73
N GLY A 146 7.37 5.47 2.55
CA GLY A 146 8.82 5.56 2.34
C GLY A 146 9.28 6.99 2.01
N VAL A 147 10.54 7.30 2.30
CA VAL A 147 11.18 8.56 1.93
C VAL A 147 12.35 8.23 1.00
N ALA A 148 12.39 8.79 -0.20
CA ALA A 148 13.55 8.64 -1.07
C ALA A 148 14.73 9.50 -0.53
N PRO A 149 15.98 8.99 -0.53
CA PRO A 149 17.13 9.78 -0.08
C PRO A 149 17.40 10.99 -0.97
N ASP A 150 17.86 12.07 -0.34
CA ASP A 150 18.42 13.25 -1.01
C ASP A 150 19.77 12.88 -1.65
N GLN A 151 19.75 12.41 -2.90
CA GLN A 151 20.98 12.23 -3.69
C GLN A 151 21.48 13.53 -4.34
N SER A 152 20.75 14.65 -4.20
CA SER A 152 21.15 15.95 -4.74
C SER A 152 21.44 16.94 -3.63
N HIS A 153 22.66 17.48 -3.58
CA HIS A 153 23.02 18.65 -2.77
C HIS A 153 22.22 19.93 -3.11
N ASN A 154 21.34 19.88 -4.12
CA ASN A 154 20.27 20.85 -4.31
C ASN A 154 19.01 20.35 -3.60
N THR A 155 18.83 20.86 -2.39
CA THR A 155 17.67 20.58 -1.54
C THR A 155 16.44 21.30 -2.12
N ASP A 156 15.69 20.63 -2.99
CA ASP A 156 14.38 21.12 -3.41
C ASP A 156 13.45 21.17 -2.19
N ALA A 157 12.92 22.36 -1.88
CA ALA A 157 12.00 22.57 -0.76
C ALA A 157 10.80 21.59 -0.78
N GLY A 158 10.40 21.13 -1.98
CA GLY A 158 9.37 20.12 -2.17
C GLY A 158 9.70 18.75 -1.55
N LYS A 159 10.95 18.30 -1.61
CA LYS A 159 11.38 17.00 -1.05
C LYS A 159 11.40 17.02 0.48
N ILE A 160 11.86 18.10 1.09
CA ILE A 160 11.78 18.31 2.55
C ILE A 160 10.32 18.27 3.00
N SER A 161 9.44 18.98 2.29
CA SER A 161 8.01 19.03 2.60
C SER A 161 7.35 17.65 2.52
N LEU A 162 7.69 16.85 1.50
CA LEU A 162 7.21 15.48 1.35
C LEU A 162 7.69 14.58 2.50
N ARG A 163 8.98 14.63 2.84
CA ARG A 163 9.56 13.86 3.96
C ARG A 163 8.86 14.18 5.28
N GLN A 164 8.62 15.47 5.55
CA GLN A 164 7.90 15.90 6.74
C GLN A 164 6.47 15.37 6.75
N THR A 165 5.77 15.43 5.62
CA THR A 165 4.42 14.89 5.44
C THR A 165 4.39 13.38 5.71
N VAL A 166 5.34 12.63 5.18
CA VAL A 166 5.48 11.18 5.45
C VAL A 166 5.65 10.91 6.95
N MET A 167 6.49 11.68 7.65
CA MET A 167 6.70 11.50 9.09
C MET A 167 5.44 11.80 9.92
N ILE A 168 4.68 12.83 9.55
CA ILE A 168 3.37 13.14 10.16
C ILE A 168 2.43 11.95 10.01
N TRP A 169 2.31 11.40 8.79
CA TRP A 169 1.47 10.24 8.53
C TRP A 169 1.94 8.97 9.25
N ARG A 170 3.25 8.73 9.35
CA ARG A 170 3.78 7.62 10.17
C ARG A 170 3.36 7.79 11.64
N GLY A 171 3.39 9.02 12.17
CA GLY A 171 2.90 9.35 13.51
C GLY A 171 1.42 9.04 13.70
N PHE A 172 0.58 9.48 12.76
CA PHE A 172 -0.85 9.16 12.75
C PHE A 172 -1.10 7.64 12.74
N VAL A 173 -0.43 6.90 11.85
CA VAL A 173 -0.60 5.44 11.73
C VAL A 173 -0.22 4.73 13.04
N ARG A 174 0.89 5.13 13.68
CA ARG A 174 1.28 4.58 15.00
C ARG A 174 0.20 4.79 16.05
N GLN A 175 -0.31 6.01 16.17
CA GLN A 175 -1.35 6.34 17.14
C GLN A 175 -2.63 5.56 16.88
N ARG A 176 -3.04 5.45 15.61
CA ARG A 176 -4.26 4.73 15.22
C ARG A 176 -4.14 3.23 15.48
N ILE A 177 -2.99 2.61 15.18
CA ILE A 177 -2.75 1.19 15.46
C ILE A 177 -2.68 0.92 16.96
N LEU A 178 -2.03 1.79 17.74
CA LEU A 178 -2.02 1.65 19.19
C LEU A 178 -3.45 1.69 19.76
N TYR A 179 -4.29 2.59 19.26
CA TYR A 179 -5.70 2.61 19.63
C TYR A 179 -6.41 1.31 19.25
N LEU A 180 -6.20 0.80 18.02
CA LEU A 180 -6.75 -0.48 17.58
C LEU A 180 -6.32 -1.64 18.49
N CYS A 181 -5.07 -1.65 18.97
CA CYS A 181 -4.57 -2.68 19.89
C CYS A 181 -5.35 -2.66 21.20
N VAL A 182 -5.62 -1.46 21.74
CA VAL A 182 -6.37 -1.28 22.98
C VAL A 182 -7.85 -1.58 22.79
N ALA A 183 -8.45 -1.12 21.69
CA ALA A 183 -9.88 -1.24 21.43
C ALA A 183 -10.31 -2.67 21.06
N ILE A 184 -9.50 -3.38 20.28
CA ILE A 184 -9.83 -4.72 19.77
C ILE A 184 -9.15 -5.82 20.60
N GLY A 185 -7.94 -5.57 21.12
CA GLY A 185 -7.22 -6.53 21.98
C GLY A 185 -6.76 -7.82 21.27
N LEU A 186 -6.78 -7.86 19.93
CA LEU A 186 -6.41 -9.06 19.17
C LEU A 186 -4.92 -9.06 18.79
N ARG A 187 -4.29 -10.25 18.85
CA ARG A 187 -2.88 -10.46 18.47
C ARG A 187 -2.51 -9.92 17.08
N PRO A 188 -3.35 -10.03 16.04
CA PRO A 188 -3.03 -9.48 14.71
C PRO A 188 -2.78 -7.97 14.71
N VAL A 189 -3.42 -7.22 15.60
CA VAL A 189 -3.22 -5.77 15.68
C VAL A 189 -1.83 -5.43 16.23
N ASN A 190 -1.36 -6.20 17.22
CA ASN A 190 0.00 -6.05 17.76
C ASN A 190 1.07 -6.39 16.71
N HIS A 191 0.82 -7.40 15.87
CA HIS A 191 1.74 -7.75 14.77
C HIS A 191 1.82 -6.64 13.72
N ALA A 192 0.71 -5.98 13.39
CA ALA A 192 0.70 -4.88 12.43
C ALA A 192 1.62 -3.71 12.82
N ALA A 193 1.69 -3.37 14.11
CA ALA A 193 2.63 -2.36 14.61
C ALA A 193 4.08 -2.79 14.36
N LEU A 194 4.44 -4.03 14.71
CA LEU A 194 5.78 -4.58 14.50
C LEU A 194 6.17 -4.65 13.02
N ILE A 195 5.24 -5.05 12.16
CA ILE A 195 5.45 -5.10 10.71
C ILE A 195 5.77 -3.70 10.18
N LEU A 196 5.00 -2.68 10.57
CA LEU A 196 5.23 -1.31 10.07
C LEU A 196 6.53 -0.70 10.57
N GLU A 197 6.89 -0.88 11.84
CA GLU A 197 8.18 -0.37 12.33
C GLU A 197 9.35 -1.02 11.60
N GLU A 198 9.28 -2.32 11.32
CA GLU A 198 10.30 -3.02 10.54
C GLU A 198 10.31 -2.56 9.07
N VAL A 199 9.14 -2.37 8.44
CA VAL A 199 9.04 -1.83 7.07
C VAL A 199 9.69 -0.44 7.00
N TRP A 200 9.37 0.44 7.94
CA TRP A 200 9.96 1.78 8.02
C TRP A 200 11.46 1.72 8.29
N SER A 201 11.91 0.85 9.21
CA SER A 201 13.33 0.66 9.49
C SER A 201 14.10 0.20 8.26
N ARG A 202 13.58 -0.75 7.48
CA ARG A 202 14.23 -1.23 6.25
C ARG A 202 14.28 -0.15 5.17
N MET A 203 13.17 0.58 4.97
CA MET A 203 13.16 1.70 4.02
C MET A 203 14.17 2.78 4.43
N ASP A 204 14.29 3.08 5.72
CA ASP A 204 15.23 4.09 6.21
C ASP A 204 16.70 3.60 6.17
N MET A 205 16.97 2.29 6.04
CA MET A 205 18.31 1.68 5.99
C MET A 205 18.81 1.36 4.57
N GLU A 206 17.92 1.03 3.61
CA GLU A 206 18.28 0.83 2.18
C GLU A 206 18.83 2.11 1.49
N THR A 207 18.94 3.18 2.26
CA THR A 207 19.54 4.49 2.01
C THR A 207 21.06 4.47 1.80
N GLY A 208 21.73 3.31 1.86
CA GLY A 208 23.18 3.22 2.06
C GLY A 208 24.09 2.95 0.86
N ASP A 209 23.79 2.03 -0.07
CA ASP A 209 24.92 1.40 -0.82
C ASP A 209 24.60 0.66 -2.14
N SER A 210 23.58 1.06 -2.92
CA SER A 210 23.35 0.41 -4.24
C SER A 210 23.28 1.42 -5.38
N ASP A 211 24.35 1.47 -6.17
CA ASP A 211 24.49 2.10 -7.51
C ASP A 211 23.55 1.48 -8.59
N ASP A 212 22.58 0.65 -8.18
CA ASP A 212 21.62 0.04 -9.10
C ASP A 212 20.49 1.02 -9.40
N ASN A 213 20.58 1.61 -10.60
CA ASN A 213 19.66 2.54 -11.26
C ASN A 213 18.24 1.96 -11.54
N ASP A 214 17.78 0.93 -10.81
CA ASP A 214 16.49 0.27 -11.02
C ASP A 214 15.66 0.20 -9.72
N GLY A 215 14.77 1.18 -9.54
CA GLY A 215 13.53 0.99 -8.77
C GLY A 215 13.38 1.84 -7.51
N SER A 216 12.30 2.64 -7.50
CA SER A 216 11.75 3.37 -6.35
C SER A 216 11.70 2.52 -5.06
N LEU A 217 12.24 3.09 -3.98
CA LEU A 217 12.39 2.51 -2.63
C LEU A 217 11.07 1.96 -2.05
N ALA A 218 9.94 2.62 -2.34
CA ALA A 218 8.61 2.20 -1.88
C ALA A 218 8.15 0.84 -2.47
N ASN A 219 8.80 0.37 -3.53
CA ASN A 219 8.56 -0.96 -4.12
C ASN A 219 9.53 -2.03 -3.64
N LYS A 220 10.64 -1.68 -2.97
CA LYS A 220 11.63 -2.66 -2.51
C LYS A 220 11.18 -3.38 -1.24
N VAL A 221 10.63 -2.64 -0.27
CA VAL A 221 10.16 -3.20 1.00
C VAL A 221 8.64 -3.37 0.98
N HIS A 222 8.15 -4.61 1.04
CA HIS A 222 6.73 -4.92 1.12
C HIS A 222 6.35 -5.50 2.50
N TRP A 223 5.20 -5.10 3.05
CA TRP A 223 4.77 -5.53 4.39
C TRP A 223 4.55 -7.04 4.49
N MET A 224 4.01 -7.68 3.43
CA MET A 224 3.84 -9.13 3.38
C MET A 224 5.17 -9.90 3.46
N ASP A 225 6.23 -9.37 2.84
CA ASP A 225 7.56 -10.00 2.91
C ASP A 225 8.12 -9.89 4.32
N VAL A 226 8.01 -8.70 4.94
CA VAL A 226 8.41 -8.46 6.33
C VAL A 226 7.66 -9.38 7.30
N MET A 227 6.36 -9.50 7.11
CA MET A 227 5.49 -10.33 7.92
C MET A 227 5.90 -11.81 7.88
N SER A 228 6.14 -12.36 6.69
CA SER A 228 6.58 -13.75 6.53
C SER A 228 7.99 -13.97 7.10
N GLU A 229 8.93 -13.06 6.81
CA GLU A 229 10.32 -13.17 7.30
C GLU A 229 10.43 -13.08 8.81
N LYS A 230 9.62 -12.23 9.46
CA LYS A 230 9.58 -12.07 10.92
C LYS A 230 8.65 -13.07 11.61
N ARG A 231 7.99 -13.96 10.86
CA ARG A 231 6.99 -14.92 11.37
C ARG A 231 5.87 -14.23 12.15
N LEU A 232 5.45 -13.06 11.66
CA LEU A 232 4.37 -12.26 12.22
C LEU A 232 3.03 -12.55 11.56
N GLU A 233 2.92 -13.69 10.89
CA GLU A 233 1.73 -14.17 10.18
C GLU A 233 0.50 -14.20 11.11
N THR A 234 -0.63 -13.79 10.56
CA THR A 234 -1.93 -13.60 11.20
C THR A 234 -3.04 -14.17 10.32
N MET A 235 -4.31 -14.07 10.73
CA MET A 235 -5.43 -14.46 9.84
C MET A 235 -5.52 -13.60 8.57
N PHE A 236 -4.84 -12.45 8.50
CA PHE A 236 -4.78 -11.59 7.32
C PHE A 236 -3.57 -11.89 6.42
N GLY A 237 -2.87 -13.01 6.70
CA GLY A 237 -1.54 -13.34 6.20
C GLY A 237 -0.57 -13.36 7.35
#